data_AF-A0A971K4S6-F1
#
_entry.id   AF-A0A971K4S6-F1
#
_cell.length_a   1.000
_cell.length_b   1.000
_cell.length_c   1.000
_cell.angle_alpha   90.00
_cell.angle_beta   90.00
_cell.angle_gamma   90.00
#
_symmetry.space_group_name_H-M   'P 1'
#
loop_
_entity.id
_entity.type
_entity.pdbx_description
1 polymer ?
#
loop_
_entity_poly.entity_id
_entity_poly.type
_entity_poly.pdbx_seq_one_letter_code
_entity_poly.pdbx_strand_id
1 'polypeptide(L)' 'MDCIATFDTTHMAILFEKTCRNAGFSCKIVPVPRSISASCGLACRFRVEDETMIRQLAMEHSIEVLEYHPPDPGI' A
#
# COMPACT_ATOMS: atom_id res chain seq x y z
N MET A 1 1.83 -0.27 -14.04
CA MET A 1 0.52 0.08 -13.48
C MET A 1 0.62 -0.14 -11.98
N ASP A 2 0.47 0.92 -11.20
CA ASP A 2 0.75 0.88 -9.75
C ASP A 2 -0.54 0.93 -8.96
N CYS A 3 -0.60 0.14 -7.88
CA CYS A 3 -1.67 0.17 -6.88
C CYS A 3 -1.20 1.00 -5.67
N ILE A 4 -2.15 1.67 -5.02
CA ILE A 4 -1.92 2.47 -3.83
C ILE A 4 -2.68 1.84 -2.66
N ALA A 5 -1.99 1.51 -1.57
CA ALA A 5 -2.61 1.13 -0.30
C ALA A 5 -2.64 2.32 0.66
N THR A 6 -3.76 2.54 1.33
CA THR A 6 -3.93 3.57 2.36
C THR A 6 -4.02 2.96 3.75
N PHE A 7 -3.71 3.76 4.77
CA PHE A 7 -3.61 3.32 6.16
C PHE A 7 -4.23 4.35 7.09
N ASP A 8 -4.78 3.88 8.21
CA ASP A 8 -5.29 4.75 9.25
C ASP A 8 -4.16 5.40 10.06
N THR A 9 -3.02 4.70 10.20
CA THR A 9 -1.87 5.17 10.97
C THR A 9 -0.56 5.11 10.19
N THR A 10 0.35 6.04 10.50
CA THR A 10 1.71 6.09 9.94
C THR A 10 2.50 4.83 10.24
N HIS A 11 2.28 4.24 11.42
CA HIS A 11 2.94 2.98 11.79
C HIS A 11 2.60 1.83 10.84
N MET A 12 1.32 1.69 10.46
CA MET A 12 0.90 0.64 9.52
C MET A 12 1.48 0.85 8.13
N ALA A 13 1.52 2.09 7.64
CA ALA A 13 2.15 2.42 6.36
C ALA A 13 3.65 2.03 6.33
N ILE A 14 4.38 2.36 7.41
CA ILE A 14 5.81 2.04 7.53
C ILE A 14 6.04 0.54 7.66
N LEU A 15 5.23 -0.15 8.47
CA LEU A 15 5.32 -1.59 8.64
C LEU A 15 5.04 -2.31 7.32
N PHE A 16 4.02 -1.89 6.59
CA PHE A 16 3.68 -2.43 5.28
C PHE A 16 4.82 -2.30 4.28
N GLU A 17 5.42 -1.11 4.15
CA GLU A 17 6.55 -0.90 3.22
C GLU A 17 7.74 -1.79 3.58
N LYS A 18 8.12 -1.84 4.86
CA LYS A 18 9.21 -2.68 5.32
C LYS A 18 8.97 -4.15 5.05
N THR A 19 7.79 -4.65 5.39
CA THR A 19 7.41 -6.05 5.21
C THR A 19 7.43 -6.43 3.72
N CYS A 20 6.82 -5.62 2.86
CA CYS A 20 6.83 -5.83 1.42
C CYS A 20 8.25 -5.82 0.83
N ARG A 21 9.06 -4.83 1.22
CA ARG A 21 10.44 -4.69 0.75
C ARG A 21 11.32 -5.84 1.23
N ASN A 22 11.11 -6.33 2.45
CA ASN A 22 11.83 -7.49 2.99
C ASN A 22 11.49 -8.78 2.24
N ALA A 23 10.26 -8.90 1.75
CA ALA A 23 9.84 -10.00 0.87
C ALA A 23 10.28 -9.82 -0.61
N GLY A 24 10.99 -8.73 -0.94
CA GLY A 24 11.52 -8.47 -2.28
C GLY A 24 10.58 -7.69 -3.21
N PHE A 25 9.43 -7.23 -2.73
CA PHE A 25 8.49 -6.45 -3.54
C PHE A 25 8.91 -4.99 -3.67
N SER A 26 8.59 -4.41 -4.82
CA SER A 26 8.82 -2.98 -5.07
C SER A 26 7.70 -2.14 -4.45
N CYS A 27 7.77 -1.95 -3.13
CA CYS A 27 6.83 -1.13 -2.37
C CYS A 27 7.53 0.12 -1.82
N LYS A 28 6.87 1.28 -1.88
CA LYS A 28 7.41 2.56 -1.38
C LYS A 28 6.31 3.40 -0.73
N ILE A 29 6.63 4.01 0.41
CA ILE A 29 5.77 5.03 1.01
C ILE A 29 5.77 6.28 0.12
N VAL A 30 4.58 6.83 -0.09
CA VAL A 30 4.30 8.08 -0.80
C VAL A 30 3.31 8.91 0.03
N PRO A 31 3.29 10.24 -0.11
CA PRO A 31 2.18 11.03 0.40
C PRO A 31 0.88 10.58 -0.29
N VAL A 32 -0.23 10.59 0.45
CA VAL A 32 -1.54 10.24 -0.09
C VAL A 32 -1.84 11.14 -1.29
N PRO A 33 -2.12 10.58 -2.48
CA PRO A 33 -2.42 11.38 -3.66
C PRO A 33 -3.74 12.11 -3.47
N ARG A 34 -3.86 13.30 -4.08
CA ARG A 34 -4.97 14.24 -3.86
C ARG A 34 -6.36 13.68 -4.18
N SER A 35 -6.44 12.68 -5.06
CA SER A 35 -7.68 11.99 -5.42
C SER A 35 -8.14 10.96 -4.38
N ILE A 36 -7.31 10.67 -3.37
CA ILE A 36 -7.55 9.65 -2.34
C ILE A 36 -7.59 10.35 -0.98
N SER A 37 -8.53 9.97 -0.12
CA SER A 37 -8.60 10.44 1.27
C SER A 37 -8.13 9.35 2.22
N ALA A 38 -7.12 9.63 3.04
CA ALA A 38 -6.66 8.73 4.10
C ALA A 38 -6.30 9.51 5.36
N SER A 39 -6.53 8.89 6.52
CA SER A 39 -6.42 9.53 7.84
C SER A 39 -5.00 9.98 8.18
N CYS A 40 -3.99 9.17 7.86
CA CYS A 40 -2.60 9.39 8.29
C CYS A 40 -1.76 10.24 7.31
N GLY A 41 -2.26 10.54 6.11
CA GLY A 41 -1.53 11.29 5.08
C GLY A 41 -0.41 10.51 4.35
N LEU A 42 -0.16 9.25 4.71
CA LEU A 42 0.76 8.35 4.02
C LEU A 42 0.04 7.18 3.35
N ALA A 43 0.59 6.76 2.21
CA ALA A 43 0.14 5.62 1.44
C ALA A 43 1.35 4.81 0.95
N CYS A 44 1.13 3.58 0.51
CA CYS A 44 2.17 2.72 -0.06
C CYS A 44 1.85 2.42 -1.51
N ARG A 45 2.81 2.70 -2.39
CA ARG A 45 2.73 2.43 -3.83
C ARG A 45 3.50 1.17 -4.15
N PHE A 46 2.87 0.26 -4.88
CA PHE A 46 3.45 -1.00 -5.34
C PHE A 46 2.88 -1.41 -6.69
N ARG A 47 3.43 -2.43 -7.35
CA ARG A 47 2.92 -2.88 -8.66
C ARG A 47 1.62 -3.64 -8.48
N VAL A 48 0.65 -3.40 -9.36
CA VAL A 48 -0.64 -4.12 -9.34
C VAL A 48 -0.47 -5.64 -9.50
N GLU A 49 0.56 -6.06 -10.23
CA GLU A 49 0.91 -7.47 -10.44
C GLU A 49 1.25 -8.19 -9.12
N ASP A 50 1.81 -7.45 -8.15
CA ASP A 50 2.19 -7.97 -6.84
C ASP A 50 1.06 -7.88 -5.81
N GLU A 51 -0.11 -7.30 -6.15
CA GLU A 51 -1.17 -7.00 -5.20
C GLU A 51 -1.65 -8.23 -4.44
N THR A 52 -1.86 -9.35 -5.12
CA THR A 52 -2.34 -10.59 -4.49
C THR A 52 -1.36 -11.09 -3.44
N MET A 53 -0.06 -11.09 -3.75
CA MET A 53 0.99 -11.54 -2.83
C MET A 53 1.17 -10.57 -1.67
N ILE A 54 1.14 -9.26 -1.94
CA ILE A 54 1.27 -8.21 -0.94
C ILE A 54 0.10 -8.23 0.05
N ARG A 55 -1.13 -8.48 -0.43
CA ARG A 55 -2.31 -8.65 0.41
C ARG A 55 -2.17 -9.82 1.37
N GLN A 56 -1.70 -10.96 0.88
CA GLN A 56 -1.44 -12.13 1.73
C GLN A 56 -0.37 -11.83 2.78
N LEU A 57 0.71 -11.18 2.37
CA LEU A 57 1.80 -10.79 3.26
C LEU A 57 1.33 -9.82 4.36
N ALA A 58 0.47 -8.85 4.01
CA ALA A 58 -0.14 -7.95 4.98
C ALA A 58 -1.00 -8.72 6.00
N MET A 59 -1.81 -9.67 5.55
CA MET A 59 -2.62 -10.51 6.43
C MET A 59 -1.76 -11.38 7.37
N GLU A 60 -0.72 -12.03 6.85
CA GLU A 60 0.19 -12.88 7.62
C GLU A 60 0.93 -12.09 8.72
N HIS A 61 1.29 -10.84 8.42
CA HIS A 61 1.96 -9.95 9.37
C HIS A 61 1.01 -9.11 10.23
N SER A 62 -0.31 -9.36 10.19
CA SER A 62 -1.34 -8.58 10.90
C SER A 62 -1.26 -7.06 10.61
N ILE A 63 -1.00 -6.70 9.36
CA ILE A 63 -0.90 -5.30 8.92
C ILE A 63 -2.26 -4.85 8.42
N GLU A 64 -2.81 -3.84 9.10
CA GLU A 64 -4.12 -3.27 8.77
C GLU A 64 -4.00 -2.29 7.60
N VAL A 65 -4.60 -2.66 6.46
CA VAL A 65 -4.72 -1.80 5.29
C VAL A 65 -6.16 -1.30 5.19
N LEU A 66 -6.32 0.01 5.05
CA LEU A 66 -7.64 0.64 5.00
C LEU A 66 -8.32 0.35 3.65
N GLU A 67 -7.65 0.72 2.55
CA GLU A 67 -8.17 0.49 1.20
C GLU A 67 -7.02 0.28 0.20
N TYR A 68 -7.30 -0.50 -0.85
CA TYR A 68 -6.42 -0.71 -1.99
C TYR A 68 -7.03 -0.03 -3.21
N HIS A 69 -6.28 0.87 -3.82
CA HIS A 69 -6.70 1.65 -4.98
C HIS A 69 -5.89 1.19 -6.20
N PRO A 70 -6.46 0.32 -7.05
CA PRO A 70 -5.81 -0.08 -8.30
C PRO A 70 -5.66 1.14 -9.23
N PRO A 71 -4.75 1.07 -10.22
CA PRO A 71 -4.58 2.15 -11.18
C PRO A 71 -5.90 2.39 -11.93
N ASP A 72 -6.35 3.65 -11.94
CA ASP A 72 -7.56 4.02 -12.67
C ASP A 72 -7.37 3.69 -14.16
N PRO A 73 -8.33 2.98 -14.80
CA PRO A 73 -8.22 2.62 -16.22
C PRO A 73 -8.41 3.81 -17.18
N GLY A 74 -8.56 5.04 -16.68
CA GLY A 74 -8.99 6.20 -17.45
C GLY A 74 -7.95 7.32 -17.62
N ILE A 75 -6.77 7.02 -18.18
CA ILE A 75 -5.99 7.90 -19.10
C ILE A 75 -5.32 7.05 -20.17
#